data_AF-A0A3M2LIA9-F1
#
_entry.id   AF-A0A3M2LIA9-F1
#
_cell.length_a   1.000
_cell.length_b   1.000
_cell.length_c   1.000
_cell.angle_alpha   90.00
_cell.angle_beta   90.00
_cell.angle_gamma   90.00
#
_symmetry.space_group_name_H-M   'P 1'
#
loop_
_entity.id
_entity.type
_entity.pdbx_description
1 polymer ?
#
loop_
_entity_poly.entity_id
_entity_poly.type
_entity_poly.pdbx_seq_one_letter_code
_entity_poly.pdbx_strand_id
1 'polypeptide(L)'
;MLWKPLEVGHSAHVAILDARPELLDALTLLRERLAAARFPLELPGAERARRSCAELLSQLDGYLLPRLRQPDAPLLAVVGGSTGAGKSTLVNSLVGRRVTEAGVLRPTTRTPVLVCHPDDHHWFSGKRVLPQFGRVWMPRQEAEQPPPVRRDGQPTLAVETTRALPAGLALLDAPDIDSLVAGNRDLAADLLGAADIWVLVTTAARYADAVPWHLLRSAREYDVTVVTVLDRVPHQLAAEVSRHYGALLERAGLGAIPRFTVPELPESARGGSGVLPATAVAGLREWLAHRARDREARALAALRTARGALASLRGRVMALAGAAALQHATAVRLDQRLDAAYAEADRRVRATLAEGGLLAGEARAHWLAFPDDSSADELLDALTSALTGLLVEAVATADERTDAAWRAVGGAPPPDPEEPGAVADRVGVVVRRLRRCLEELVEEVRHAPVMLGQPAPARSSPSEDGETAALLATALLGGRAATVAQQTLAGALGPRGAARLREKGNQQLNACVTRALGAEKQRRGAPLHRLGIAVDTQVALVSALSAVRAEPRHTTV
;
A
#
# COMPACT_ATOMS: atom_id res chain seq x y z
N MET A 1 -2.64 -17.04 53.44
CA MET A 1 -3.85 -17.72 52.91
C MET A 1 -3.45 -18.45 51.65
N LEU A 2 -3.74 -19.75 51.60
CA LEU A 2 -3.27 -20.69 50.58
C LEU A 2 -3.72 -20.29 49.17
N TRP A 3 -2.77 -20.19 48.25
CA TRP A 3 -3.01 -20.09 46.82
C TRP A 3 -3.44 -21.48 46.32
N LYS A 4 -4.71 -21.63 45.96
CA LYS A 4 -5.17 -22.78 45.18
C LYS A 4 -4.59 -22.64 43.76
N PRO A 5 -3.96 -23.69 43.20
CA PRO A 5 -3.61 -23.68 41.78
C PRO A 5 -4.91 -23.71 40.97
N LEU A 6 -5.04 -22.78 40.01
CA LEU A 6 -6.05 -22.87 38.97
C LEU A 6 -5.70 -24.10 38.12
N GLU A 7 -6.50 -25.17 38.25
CA GLU A 7 -6.55 -26.26 37.28
C GLU A 7 -7.02 -25.68 35.94
N VAL A 8 -6.07 -25.22 35.13
CA VAL A 8 -6.30 -24.99 33.71
C VAL A 8 -6.20 -26.36 33.06
N GLY A 9 -7.34 -27.03 32.95
CA GLY A 9 -7.43 -28.41 32.47
C GLY A 9 -6.80 -28.62 31.10
N HIS A 10 -6.24 -29.82 30.92
CA HIS A 10 -5.73 -30.38 29.67
C HIS A 10 -6.65 -30.14 28.44
N SER A 11 -7.96 -29.92 28.64
CA SER A 11 -8.95 -29.61 27.60
C SER A 11 -8.67 -28.34 26.79
N ALA A 12 -8.09 -27.28 27.38
CA ALA A 12 -7.81 -26.05 26.64
C ALA A 12 -6.60 -26.18 25.69
N HIS A 13 -5.66 -27.04 26.04
CA HIS A 13 -4.50 -27.37 25.21
C HIS A 13 -4.93 -28.23 24.02
N VAL A 14 -5.83 -29.21 24.24
CA VAL A 14 -6.36 -30.11 23.20
C VAL A 14 -7.30 -29.36 22.22
N ALA A 15 -8.17 -28.48 22.71
CA ALA A 15 -9.09 -27.72 21.86
C ALA A 15 -8.38 -26.76 20.88
N ILE A 16 -7.25 -26.17 21.29
CA ILE A 16 -6.42 -25.34 20.42
C ILE A 16 -5.63 -26.19 19.41
N LEU A 17 -5.32 -27.45 19.76
CA LEU A 17 -4.56 -28.38 18.91
C LEU A 17 -5.43 -29.02 17.81
N ASP A 18 -6.73 -29.19 18.00
CA ASP A 18 -7.64 -29.77 16.98
C ASP A 18 -8.16 -28.74 15.95
N ALA A 19 -8.23 -27.45 16.32
CA ALA A 19 -8.61 -26.34 15.41
C ALA A 19 -7.42 -25.69 14.66
N ARG A 20 -6.20 -26.24 14.80
CA ARG A 20 -4.97 -25.66 14.22
C ARG A 20 -4.97 -25.51 12.70
N PRO A 21 -5.37 -26.51 11.89
CA PRO A 21 -5.30 -26.38 10.44
C PRO A 21 -6.26 -25.30 9.94
N GLU A 22 -7.49 -25.24 10.46
CA GLU A 22 -8.48 -24.21 10.11
C GLU A 22 -7.99 -22.79 10.47
N LEU A 23 -7.43 -22.62 11.67
CA LEU A 23 -6.83 -21.35 12.08
C LEU A 23 -5.63 -20.96 11.21
N LEU A 24 -4.78 -21.94 10.85
CA LEU A 24 -3.63 -21.71 9.99
C LEU A 24 -4.05 -21.30 8.58
N ASP A 25 -5.08 -21.94 8.03
CA ASP A 25 -5.65 -21.60 6.73
C ASP A 25 -6.28 -20.21 6.76
N ALA A 26 -7.05 -19.89 7.81
CA ALA A 26 -7.64 -18.57 8.00
C ALA A 26 -6.59 -17.45 8.13
N LEU A 27 -5.51 -17.68 8.87
CA LEU A 27 -4.40 -16.73 8.99
C LEU A 27 -3.59 -16.61 7.69
N THR A 28 -3.44 -17.71 6.94
CA THR A 28 -2.78 -17.69 5.62
C THR A 28 -3.60 -16.87 4.63
N LEU A 29 -4.92 -17.06 4.61
CA LEU A 29 -5.85 -16.25 3.82
C LEU A 29 -5.78 -14.77 4.24
N LEU A 30 -5.80 -14.47 5.53
CA LEU A 30 -5.68 -13.09 6.02
C LEU A 30 -4.36 -12.45 5.57
N ARG A 31 -3.26 -13.17 5.67
CA ARG A 31 -1.94 -12.73 5.18
C ARG A 31 -1.98 -12.39 3.69
N GLU A 32 -2.59 -13.24 2.87
CA GLU A 32 -2.74 -12.98 1.43
C GLU A 32 -3.57 -11.72 1.15
N ARG A 33 -4.68 -11.52 1.88
CA ARG A 33 -5.50 -10.31 1.74
C ARG A 33 -4.78 -9.05 2.19
N LEU A 34 -3.99 -9.11 3.26
CA LEU A 34 -3.13 -8.00 3.70
C LEU A 34 -2.05 -7.70 2.65
N ALA A 35 -1.41 -8.72 2.09
CA ALA A 35 -0.38 -8.56 1.06
C ALA A 35 -0.94 -7.97 -0.25
N ALA A 36 -2.21 -8.22 -0.57
CA ALA A 36 -2.91 -7.64 -1.71
C ALA A 36 -3.46 -6.23 -1.44
N ALA A 37 -3.62 -5.83 -0.17
CA ALA A 37 -4.13 -4.50 0.17
C ALA A 37 -3.17 -3.39 -0.28
N ARG A 38 -3.72 -2.33 -0.87
CA ARG A 38 -2.99 -1.17 -1.36
C ARG A 38 -3.67 0.11 -0.89
N PHE A 39 -2.86 1.13 -0.63
CA PHE A 39 -3.31 2.46 -0.20
C PHE A 39 -2.63 3.54 -1.05
N PRO A 40 -3.00 3.66 -2.34
CA PRO A 40 -2.27 4.46 -3.31
C PRO A 40 -2.58 5.96 -3.27
N LEU A 41 -3.78 6.38 -2.84
CA LEU A 41 -4.10 7.81 -2.73
C LEU A 41 -3.44 8.40 -1.47
N GLU A 42 -2.84 9.57 -1.60
CA GLU A 42 -2.20 10.31 -0.52
C GLU A 42 -3.24 11.00 0.38
N LEU A 43 -3.99 10.17 1.12
CA LEU A 43 -5.01 10.58 2.07
C LEU A 43 -4.44 10.67 3.50
N PRO A 44 -5.05 11.48 4.39
CA PRO A 44 -4.71 11.46 5.80
C PRO A 44 -4.74 10.04 6.37
N GLY A 45 -3.61 9.57 6.90
CA GLY A 45 -3.48 8.23 7.46
C GLY A 45 -3.10 7.11 6.48
N ALA A 46 -2.98 7.38 5.17
CA ALA A 46 -2.53 6.39 4.19
C ALA A 46 -1.14 5.82 4.53
N GLU A 47 -0.19 6.70 4.89
CA GLU A 47 1.15 6.27 5.30
C GLU A 47 1.14 5.42 6.58
N ARG A 48 0.24 5.74 7.52
CA ARG A 48 0.05 4.92 8.72
C ARG A 48 -0.55 3.55 8.37
N ALA A 49 -1.47 3.49 7.41
CA ALA A 49 -2.04 2.23 6.92
C ALA A 49 -0.99 1.37 6.22
N ARG A 50 -0.14 1.97 5.35
CA ARG A 50 0.98 1.27 4.70
C ARG A 50 1.93 0.65 5.72
N ARG A 51 2.38 1.44 6.70
CA ARG A 51 3.25 0.93 7.79
C ARG A 51 2.58 -0.15 8.63
N SER A 52 1.35 0.07 9.08
CA SER A 52 0.64 -0.95 9.88
C SER A 52 0.39 -2.24 9.10
N CYS A 53 0.21 -2.18 7.77
CA CYS A 53 0.07 -3.36 6.94
C CYS A 53 1.38 -4.15 6.87
N ALA A 54 2.51 -3.45 6.67
CA ALA A 54 3.83 -4.08 6.65
C ALA A 54 4.18 -4.73 8.00
N GLU A 55 3.94 -4.03 9.11
CA GLU A 55 4.14 -4.55 10.47
C GLU A 55 3.28 -5.79 10.76
N LEU A 56 2.00 -5.80 10.34
CA LEU A 56 1.13 -6.97 10.49
C LEU A 56 1.60 -8.16 9.68
N LEU A 57 2.05 -7.93 8.44
CA LEU A 57 2.62 -8.99 7.61
C LEU A 57 3.88 -9.57 8.25
N SER A 58 4.77 -8.71 8.75
CA SER A 58 5.97 -9.12 9.47
C SER A 58 5.63 -9.95 10.72
N GLN A 59 4.60 -9.56 11.48
CA GLN A 59 4.15 -10.32 12.65
C GLN A 59 3.54 -11.69 12.27
N LEU A 60 2.74 -11.74 11.20
CA LEU A 60 2.15 -12.99 10.70
C LEU A 60 3.23 -13.96 10.21
N ASP A 61 4.17 -13.47 9.39
CA ASP A 61 5.23 -14.27 8.78
C ASP A 61 6.37 -14.60 9.75
N GLY A 62 6.73 -13.67 10.63
CA GLY A 62 7.84 -13.79 11.56
C GLY A 62 7.52 -14.60 12.82
N TYR A 63 6.26 -14.55 13.28
CA TYR A 63 5.85 -15.14 14.56
C TYR A 63 4.68 -16.11 14.46
N LEU A 64 3.50 -15.61 14.09
CA LEU A 64 2.24 -16.36 14.26
C LEU A 64 2.20 -17.63 13.41
N LEU A 65 2.45 -17.54 12.11
CA LEU A 65 2.43 -18.69 11.21
C LEU A 65 3.54 -19.71 11.54
N PRO A 66 4.82 -19.30 11.75
CA PRO A 66 5.86 -20.18 12.27
C PRO A 66 5.46 -20.92 13.55
N ARG A 67 4.97 -20.18 14.55
CA ARG A 67 4.69 -20.74 15.88
C ARG A 67 3.53 -21.72 15.86
N LEU A 68 2.48 -21.45 15.06
CA LEU A 68 1.34 -22.35 14.91
C LEU A 68 1.70 -23.63 14.13
N ARG A 69 2.58 -23.53 13.13
CA ARG A 69 3.09 -24.69 12.39
C ARG A 69 4.02 -25.55 13.24
N GLN A 70 4.75 -24.95 14.17
CA GLN A 70 5.83 -25.58 14.93
C GLN A 70 5.77 -25.20 16.42
N PRO A 71 4.77 -25.71 17.16
CA PRO A 71 4.55 -25.32 18.55
C PRO A 71 5.68 -25.75 19.49
N ASP A 72 6.42 -26.80 19.13
CA ASP A 72 7.57 -27.30 19.91
C ASP A 72 8.85 -26.48 19.72
N ALA A 73 8.83 -25.45 18.87
CA ALA A 73 9.98 -24.60 18.62
C ALA A 73 10.48 -23.94 19.93
N PRO A 74 11.81 -23.76 20.08
CA PRO A 74 12.41 -23.09 21.23
C PRO A 74 11.81 -21.69 21.48
N LEU A 75 11.88 -21.24 22.73
CA LEU A 75 11.56 -19.85 23.04
C LEU A 75 12.62 -18.93 22.44
N LEU A 76 12.19 -17.87 21.76
CA LEU A 76 13.07 -16.83 21.24
C LEU A 76 13.12 -15.68 22.23
N ALA A 77 14.26 -15.52 22.90
CA ALA A 77 14.55 -14.40 23.78
C ALA A 77 15.36 -13.35 23.02
N VAL A 78 14.71 -12.24 22.68
CA VAL A 78 15.33 -11.13 21.96
C VAL A 78 15.84 -10.09 22.96
N VAL A 79 17.13 -9.79 22.87
CA VAL A 79 17.80 -8.77 23.68
C VAL A 79 17.78 -7.45 22.92
N GLY A 80 17.02 -6.49 23.43
CA GLY A 80 16.80 -5.20 22.80
C GLY A 80 16.94 -4.03 23.78
N GLY A 81 17.08 -2.82 23.25
CA GLY A 81 17.44 -1.65 24.05
C GLY A 81 18.21 -0.59 23.25
N SER A 82 18.40 0.58 23.87
CA SER A 82 19.06 1.73 23.24
C SER A 82 20.52 1.48 22.85
N THR A 83 21.01 2.33 21.97
CA THR A 83 22.41 2.35 21.51
C THR A 83 23.35 2.48 22.69
N GLY A 84 24.31 1.55 22.79
CA GLY A 84 25.33 1.56 23.84
C GLY A 84 24.85 1.08 25.22
N ALA A 85 23.64 0.52 25.32
CA ALA A 85 23.09 0.00 26.57
C ALA A 85 23.73 -1.32 27.06
N GLY A 86 24.63 -1.93 26.28
CA GLY A 86 25.35 -3.15 26.68
C GLY A 86 24.72 -4.47 26.21
N LYS A 87 23.78 -4.46 25.25
CA LYS A 87 23.11 -5.67 24.71
C LYS A 87 24.07 -6.79 24.31
N SER A 88 25.02 -6.49 23.42
CA SER A 88 26.01 -7.46 22.92
C SER A 88 26.91 -7.98 24.04
N THR A 89 27.31 -7.12 24.98
CA THR A 89 28.04 -7.53 26.19
C THR A 89 27.21 -8.48 27.06
N LEU A 90 25.93 -8.20 27.26
CA LEU A 90 25.01 -9.07 28.01
C LEU A 90 24.85 -10.44 27.32
N VAL A 91 24.64 -10.46 26.00
CA VAL A 91 24.52 -11.70 25.21
C VAL A 91 25.79 -12.54 25.32
N ASN A 92 26.96 -11.94 25.11
CA ASN A 92 28.25 -12.61 25.26
C ASN A 92 28.44 -13.20 26.67
N SER A 93 27.99 -12.49 27.70
CA SER A 93 28.10 -12.90 29.10
C SER A 93 27.12 -14.02 29.48
N LEU A 94 25.92 -14.01 28.90
CA LEU A 94 24.95 -15.10 29.06
C LEU A 94 25.45 -16.39 28.43
N VAL A 95 26.10 -16.27 27.25
CA VAL A 95 26.70 -17.40 26.52
C VAL A 95 28.04 -17.84 27.13
N GLY A 96 28.74 -16.94 27.83
CA GLY A 96 30.05 -17.18 28.45
C GLY A 96 31.24 -17.08 27.49
N ARG A 97 31.02 -16.61 26.26
CA ARG A 97 32.07 -16.33 25.26
C ARG A 97 31.63 -15.20 24.34
N ARG A 98 32.58 -14.57 23.65
CA ARG A 98 32.28 -13.55 22.64
C ARG A 98 31.69 -14.20 21.39
N VAL A 99 30.41 -13.93 21.13
CA VAL A 99 29.63 -14.38 19.96
C VAL A 99 29.11 -13.21 19.14
N THR A 100 28.94 -12.03 19.74
CA THR A 100 28.62 -10.79 19.06
C THR A 100 29.70 -9.75 19.31
N GLU A 101 29.98 -8.87 18.35
CA GLU A 101 30.92 -7.77 18.56
C GLU A 101 30.31 -6.74 19.52
N ALA A 102 30.90 -6.59 20.71
CA ALA A 102 30.61 -5.46 21.58
C ALA A 102 31.33 -4.20 21.03
N GLY A 103 30.75 -3.57 20.00
CA GLY A 103 31.36 -2.43 19.31
C GLY A 103 31.20 -1.09 20.05
N VAL A 104 32.29 -0.31 20.11
CA VAL A 104 32.33 1.08 20.64
C VAL A 104 32.04 2.12 19.54
N LEU A 105 32.09 1.72 18.26
CA LEU A 105 31.78 2.58 17.12
C LEU A 105 30.27 2.63 16.88
N ARG A 106 29.71 3.85 16.84
CA ARG A 106 28.33 4.11 16.43
C ARG A 106 28.22 3.95 14.90
N PRO A 107 27.19 3.29 14.34
CA PRO A 107 26.36 2.19 14.83
C PRO A 107 26.88 0.84 14.27
N THR A 108 27.22 -0.15 15.12
CA THR A 108 27.99 -1.34 14.68
C THR A 108 27.22 -2.66 14.56
N THR A 109 26.06 -2.86 15.20
CA THR A 109 25.30 -4.12 15.02
C THR A 109 24.52 -4.09 13.71
N ARG A 110 25.21 -4.37 12.60
CA ARG A 110 24.64 -4.43 11.24
C ARG A 110 23.91 -5.74 10.93
N THR A 111 24.20 -6.80 11.69
CA THR A 111 23.66 -8.14 11.49
C THR A 111 23.20 -8.71 12.83
N PRO A 112 21.90 -9.02 13.03
CA PRO A 112 21.43 -9.68 14.24
C PRO A 112 22.07 -11.06 14.38
N VAL A 113 22.38 -11.45 15.62
CA VAL A 113 23.03 -12.74 15.93
C VAL A 113 22.10 -13.57 16.80
N LEU A 114 21.74 -14.76 16.31
CA LEU A 114 20.97 -15.76 17.04
C LEU A 114 21.91 -16.85 17.57
N VAL A 115 21.81 -17.14 18.87
CA VAL A 115 22.58 -18.18 19.56
C VAL A 115 21.59 -19.21 20.11
N CYS A 116 21.79 -20.49 19.78
CA CYS A 116 20.92 -21.57 20.23
C CYS A 116 21.70 -22.82 20.70
N HIS A 117 21.02 -23.77 21.33
CA HIS A 117 21.61 -25.07 21.64
C HIS A 117 21.82 -25.89 20.35
N PRO A 118 22.90 -26.70 20.22
CA PRO A 118 23.12 -27.56 19.05
C PRO A 118 21.93 -28.47 18.70
N ASP A 119 21.19 -28.96 19.70
CA ASP A 119 20.01 -29.82 19.47
C ASP A 119 18.83 -29.05 18.84
N ASP A 120 18.76 -27.75 19.10
CA ASP A 120 17.73 -26.85 18.57
C ASP A 120 18.09 -26.24 17.22
N HIS A 121 19.32 -26.49 16.74
CA HIS A 121 19.85 -25.98 15.48
C HIS A 121 18.89 -26.14 14.29
N HIS A 122 18.22 -27.29 14.20
CA HIS A 122 17.33 -27.63 13.10
C HIS A 122 16.08 -26.71 12.99
N TRP A 123 15.70 -26.02 14.07
CA TRP A 123 14.63 -25.02 14.07
C TRP A 123 15.06 -23.70 13.41
N PHE A 124 16.34 -23.35 13.54
CA PHE A 124 16.89 -22.09 13.05
C PHE A 124 17.67 -22.24 11.73
N SER A 125 17.93 -23.48 11.30
CA SER A 125 18.69 -23.78 10.09
C SER A 125 17.93 -23.55 8.77
N GLY A 126 16.61 -23.49 8.82
CA GLY A 126 15.74 -23.23 7.67
C GLY A 126 14.83 -22.02 7.86
N LYS A 127 13.85 -21.85 6.97
CA LYS A 127 12.80 -20.80 7.05
C LYS A 127 11.68 -21.15 8.05
N ARG A 128 12.03 -21.82 9.14
CA ARG A 128 11.09 -22.38 10.12
C ARG A 128 10.72 -21.33 11.16
N VAL A 129 11.71 -20.70 11.77
CA VAL A 129 11.58 -19.55 12.66
C VAL A 129 12.26 -18.37 11.99
N LEU A 130 11.63 -17.18 12.01
CA LEU A 130 12.12 -15.96 11.33
C LEU A 130 12.39 -16.19 9.81
N PRO A 131 11.39 -16.63 9.02
CA PRO A 131 11.56 -16.97 7.60
C PRO A 131 12.00 -15.81 6.69
N GLN A 132 11.77 -14.57 7.13
CA GLN A 132 12.07 -13.34 6.40
C GLN A 132 13.57 -13.02 6.34
N PHE A 133 14.39 -13.69 7.16
CA PHE A 133 15.84 -13.47 7.21
C PHE A 133 16.60 -14.49 6.36
N GLY A 134 17.63 -14.06 5.64
CA GLY A 134 18.69 -14.94 5.12
C GLY A 134 19.52 -15.53 6.28
N ARG A 135 20.23 -16.64 6.06
CA ARG A 135 21.09 -17.26 7.08
C ARG A 135 22.54 -17.17 6.67
N VAL A 136 23.38 -16.68 7.58
CA VAL A 136 24.84 -16.80 7.47
C VAL A 136 25.33 -17.55 8.70
N TRP A 137 26.02 -18.65 8.46
CA TRP A 137 26.66 -19.42 9.52
C TRP A 137 28.04 -18.83 9.75
N MET A 138 28.30 -18.39 10.98
CA MET A 138 29.63 -17.96 11.39
C MET A 138 30.39 -19.21 11.86
N PRO A 139 31.49 -19.61 11.20
CA PRO A 139 32.39 -20.61 11.75
C PRO A 139 33.13 -20.03 12.95
N ARG A 140 33.42 -20.91 13.90
CA ARG A 140 34.21 -20.68 15.10
C ARG A 140 35.52 -19.94 14.75
N GLN A 141 35.62 -18.66 15.16
CA GLN A 141 36.84 -17.84 15.15
C GLN A 141 37.73 -17.99 13.90
N GLU A 142 37.36 -17.40 12.77
CA GLU A 142 38.31 -16.91 11.75
C GLU A 142 37.53 -16.30 10.58
N ALA A 143 37.34 -14.98 10.61
CA ALA A 143 37.36 -14.10 9.44
C ALA A 143 36.90 -12.69 9.83
N GLU A 144 37.80 -11.71 9.70
CA GLU A 144 37.53 -10.26 9.66
C GLU A 144 36.76 -9.85 8.38
N GLN A 145 36.05 -10.78 7.73
CA GLN A 145 35.31 -10.48 6.51
C GLN A 145 33.86 -10.14 6.88
N PRO A 146 33.36 -8.95 6.51
CA PRO A 146 31.95 -8.66 6.67
C PRO A 146 31.14 -9.72 5.91
N PRO A 147 30.03 -10.21 6.49
CA PRO A 147 29.21 -11.22 5.83
C PRO A 147 28.80 -10.74 4.44
N PRO A 148 28.78 -11.62 3.42
CA PRO A 148 28.43 -11.22 2.06
C PRO A 148 27.04 -10.61 2.06
N VAL A 149 26.95 -9.33 1.70
CA VAL A 149 25.67 -8.65 1.48
C VAL A 149 25.05 -9.32 0.26
N ARG A 150 23.99 -10.11 0.49
CA ARG A 150 23.23 -10.71 -0.62
C ARG A 150 22.64 -9.58 -1.48
N ARG A 151 22.72 -9.73 -2.80
CA ARG A 151 22.30 -8.75 -3.82
C ARG A 151 20.81 -8.36 -3.75
N ASP A 152 20.03 -8.99 -2.89
CA ASP A 152 18.56 -8.88 -2.84
C ASP A 152 18.03 -7.99 -1.70
N GLY A 153 18.91 -7.38 -0.88
CA GLY A 153 18.50 -6.48 0.20
C GLY A 153 17.79 -7.16 1.39
N GLN A 154 17.70 -8.49 1.43
CA GLN A 154 17.10 -9.22 2.55
C GLN A 154 18.01 -9.17 3.80
N PRO A 155 17.43 -8.93 4.99
CA PRO A 155 18.19 -8.93 6.23
C PRO A 155 18.78 -10.31 6.49
N THR A 156 20.02 -10.35 6.97
CA THR A 156 20.73 -11.60 7.24
C THR A 156 20.78 -11.83 8.75
N LEU A 157 20.53 -13.07 9.17
CA LEU A 157 20.67 -13.53 10.56
C LEU A 157 21.92 -14.40 10.67
N ALA A 158 22.85 -14.00 11.54
CA ALA A 158 23.99 -14.84 11.89
C ALA A 158 23.55 -15.88 12.92
N VAL A 159 23.82 -17.16 12.68
CA VAL A 159 23.42 -18.24 13.61
C VAL A 159 24.65 -18.91 14.21
N GLU A 160 24.66 -19.01 15.54
CA GLU A 160 25.69 -19.59 16.37
C GLU A 160 25.11 -20.68 17.28
N THR A 161 25.92 -21.69 17.60
CA THR A 161 25.50 -22.78 18.50
C THR A 161 26.41 -22.91 19.71
N THR A 162 25.81 -23.17 20.88
CA THR A 162 26.53 -23.33 22.14
C THR A 162 25.79 -24.25 23.11
N ARG A 163 26.53 -25.13 23.80
CA ARG A 163 25.98 -25.97 24.88
C ARG A 163 25.80 -25.21 26.20
N ALA A 164 26.29 -23.97 26.28
CA ALA A 164 26.13 -23.13 27.45
C ALA A 164 24.68 -22.62 27.63
N LEU A 165 23.91 -22.58 26.54
CA LEU A 165 22.48 -22.29 26.58
C LEU A 165 21.70 -23.58 26.80
N PRO A 166 20.63 -23.57 27.61
CA PRO A 166 19.75 -24.72 27.75
C PRO A 166 18.99 -24.99 26.45
N ALA A 167 18.75 -26.26 26.15
CA ALA A 167 17.84 -26.65 25.08
C ALA A 167 16.43 -26.07 25.32
N GLY A 168 15.74 -25.69 24.25
CA GLY A 168 14.44 -25.02 24.28
C GLY A 168 14.51 -23.50 24.41
N LEU A 169 15.70 -22.88 24.32
CA LEU A 169 15.91 -21.44 24.32
C LEU A 169 16.91 -20.99 23.24
N ALA A 170 16.54 -19.94 22.50
CA ALA A 170 17.45 -19.19 21.63
C ALA A 170 17.55 -17.73 22.09
N LEU A 171 18.77 -17.22 22.16
CA LEU A 171 19.05 -15.80 22.42
C LEU A 171 19.27 -15.09 21.09
N LEU A 172 18.70 -13.90 20.92
CA LEU A 172 18.92 -13.08 19.73
C LEU A 172 19.37 -11.68 20.15
N ASP A 173 20.54 -11.26 19.66
CA ASP A 173 21.05 -9.89 19.80
C ASP A 173 20.43 -9.01 18.72
N ALA A 174 19.51 -8.12 19.10
CA ALA A 174 18.84 -7.21 18.17
C ALA A 174 19.63 -5.92 17.97
N PRO A 175 19.54 -5.31 16.77
CA PRO A 175 20.13 -3.99 16.53
C PRO A 175 19.50 -2.91 17.43
N ASP A 176 20.17 -1.77 17.50
CA ASP A 176 19.71 -0.63 18.29
C ASP A 176 18.38 -0.09 17.73
N ILE A 177 17.36 0.03 18.60
CA ILE A 177 16.05 0.56 18.20
C ILE A 177 16.07 2.08 17.91
N ASP A 178 17.02 2.79 18.52
CA ASP A 178 17.28 4.22 18.33
C ASP A 178 18.41 4.47 17.31
N SER A 179 18.74 3.46 16.48
CA SER A 179 19.72 3.61 15.43
C SER A 179 19.34 4.72 14.47
N LEU A 180 20.31 5.51 14.00
CA LEU A 180 20.08 6.52 12.95
C LEU A 180 19.75 5.88 11.59
N VAL A 181 20.14 4.62 11.39
CA VAL A 181 19.89 3.85 10.17
C VAL A 181 18.47 3.29 10.20
N ALA A 182 17.62 3.70 9.25
CA ALA A 182 16.22 3.27 9.19
C ALA A 182 16.05 1.74 9.16
N GLY A 183 16.81 1.06 8.29
CA GLY A 183 16.75 -0.40 8.18
C GLY A 183 17.08 -1.15 9.48
N ASN A 184 17.92 -0.60 10.36
CA ASN A 184 18.19 -1.21 11.67
C ASN A 184 17.00 -1.06 12.63
N ARG A 185 16.28 0.06 12.55
CA ARG A 185 15.07 0.27 13.37
C ARG A 185 13.94 -0.64 12.93
N ASP A 186 13.76 -0.79 11.62
CA ASP A 186 12.78 -1.71 11.04
C ASP A 186 13.09 -3.16 11.47
N LEU A 187 14.37 -3.53 11.42
CA LEU A 187 14.83 -4.84 11.88
C LEU A 187 14.59 -5.09 13.37
N ALA A 188 14.84 -4.09 14.22
CA ALA A 188 14.57 -4.19 15.65
C ALA A 188 13.07 -4.37 15.94
N ALA A 189 12.21 -3.68 15.19
CA ALA A 189 10.75 -3.81 15.30
C ALA A 189 10.26 -5.20 14.87
N ASP A 190 10.78 -5.74 13.75
CA ASP A 190 10.48 -7.09 13.28
C ASP A 190 10.86 -8.16 14.33
N LEU A 191 12.04 -8.01 14.94
CA LEU A 191 12.53 -8.93 15.96
C LEU A 191 11.73 -8.84 17.26
N LEU A 192 11.29 -7.64 17.66
CA LEU A 192 10.37 -7.47 18.79
C LEU A 192 9.05 -8.20 18.54
N GLY A 193 8.50 -8.10 17.34
CA GLY A 193 7.27 -8.80 16.94
C GLY A 193 7.38 -10.32 16.90
N ALA A 194 8.60 -10.85 16.86
CA ALA A 194 8.89 -12.29 16.84
C ALA A 194 9.33 -12.89 18.18
N ALA A 195 9.52 -12.07 19.21
CA ALA A 195 10.04 -12.50 20.50
C ALA A 195 8.97 -13.21 21.36
N ASP A 196 9.33 -14.35 21.97
CA ASP A 196 8.53 -14.90 23.09
C ASP A 196 8.90 -14.21 24.40
N ILE A 197 10.19 -13.86 24.54
CA ILE A 197 10.75 -13.13 25.67
C ILE A 197 11.46 -11.89 25.16
N TRP A 198 11.09 -10.72 25.66
CA TRP A 198 11.81 -9.48 25.40
C TRP A 198 12.68 -9.11 26.59
N VAL A 199 14.00 -9.13 26.40
CA VAL A 199 14.98 -8.69 27.39
C VAL A 199 15.36 -7.25 27.09
N LEU A 200 14.71 -6.30 27.78
CA LEU A 200 14.99 -4.88 27.66
C LEU A 200 16.24 -4.52 28.48
N VAL A 201 17.31 -4.13 27.78
CA VAL A 201 18.54 -3.64 28.39
C VAL A 201 18.55 -2.12 28.37
N THR A 202 18.68 -1.52 29.55
CA THR A 202 18.85 -0.07 29.74
C THR A 202 19.97 0.19 30.74
N THR A 203 20.48 1.42 30.83
CA THR A 203 21.56 1.76 31.77
C THR A 203 21.06 2.59 32.95
N ALA A 204 21.85 2.66 34.02
CA ALA A 204 21.59 3.54 35.17
C ALA A 204 21.40 5.02 34.79
N ALA A 205 21.94 5.47 33.66
CA ALA A 205 21.78 6.84 33.19
C ALA A 205 20.54 7.06 32.30
N ARG A 206 19.96 6.00 31.72
CA ARG A 206 18.92 6.09 30.67
C ARG A 206 17.63 5.33 30.97
N TYR A 207 17.50 4.68 32.12
CA TYR A 207 16.29 3.93 32.49
C TYR A 207 15.01 4.78 32.55
N ALA A 208 15.14 6.10 32.70
CA ALA A 208 14.03 7.04 32.69
C ALA A 208 13.75 7.65 31.30
N ASP A 209 14.54 7.32 30.27
CA ASP A 209 14.38 7.87 28.92
C ASP A 209 13.13 7.33 28.21
N ALA A 210 12.53 8.14 27.35
CA ALA A 210 11.28 7.78 26.66
C ALA A 210 11.34 6.48 25.83
N VAL A 211 12.51 6.15 25.27
CA VAL A 211 12.69 5.01 24.33
C VAL A 211 12.44 3.65 25.02
N PRO A 212 13.12 3.28 26.13
CA PRO A 212 12.79 2.09 26.91
C PRO A 212 11.31 1.97 27.31
N TRP A 213 10.67 3.09 27.69
CA TRP A 213 9.26 3.10 28.08
C TRP A 213 8.30 2.90 26.90
N HIS A 214 8.66 3.36 25.70
CA HIS A 214 7.90 3.06 24.49
C HIS A 214 7.99 1.57 24.14
N LEU A 215 9.16 0.95 24.31
CA LEU A 215 9.36 -0.49 24.13
C LEU A 215 8.53 -1.34 25.10
N LEU A 216 8.54 -0.99 26.39
CA LEU A 216 7.75 -1.69 27.41
C LEU A 216 6.26 -1.68 27.09
N ARG A 217 5.74 -0.54 26.59
CA ARG A 217 4.34 -0.42 26.16
C ARG A 217 4.05 -1.28 24.92
N SER A 218 4.95 -1.24 23.93
CA SER A 218 4.82 -2.03 22.70
C SER A 218 4.82 -3.53 23.00
N ALA A 219 5.71 -4.01 23.88
CA ALA A 219 5.75 -5.42 24.27
C ALA A 219 4.47 -5.85 25.03
N ARG A 220 3.86 -4.95 25.81
CA ARG A 220 2.57 -5.21 26.49
C ARG A 220 1.41 -5.33 25.51
N GLU A 221 1.39 -4.55 24.42
CA GLU A 221 0.36 -4.66 23.39
C GLU A 221 0.30 -6.07 22.77
N TYR A 222 1.42 -6.78 22.75
CA TYR A 222 1.55 -8.13 22.22
C TYR A 222 1.49 -9.25 23.28
N ASP A 223 1.26 -8.92 24.56
CA ASP A 223 1.37 -9.83 25.73
C ASP A 223 2.69 -10.65 25.74
N VAL A 224 3.78 -10.07 25.22
CA VAL A 224 5.12 -10.69 25.22
C VAL A 224 5.64 -10.77 26.65
N THR A 225 6.35 -11.83 27.00
CA THR A 225 7.00 -11.92 28.31
C THR A 225 8.17 -10.94 28.37
N VAL A 226 8.05 -9.88 29.16
CA VAL A 226 9.10 -8.86 29.28
C VAL A 226 9.97 -9.12 30.51
N VAL A 227 11.27 -8.88 30.36
CA VAL A 227 12.28 -8.81 31.43
C VAL A 227 13.10 -7.53 31.25
N THR A 228 13.48 -6.89 32.34
CA THR A 228 14.31 -5.68 32.31
C THR A 228 15.67 -5.93 32.94
N VAL A 229 16.71 -5.39 32.30
CA VAL A 229 18.10 -5.44 32.76
C VAL A 229 18.61 -4.02 32.86
N LEU A 230 18.96 -3.62 34.08
CA LEU A 230 19.62 -2.35 34.35
C LEU A 230 21.13 -2.60 34.36
N ASP A 231 21.79 -2.22 33.27
CA ASP A 231 23.22 -2.39 33.04
C ASP A 231 24.05 -1.20 33.55
N ARG A 232 25.33 -1.47 33.84
CA ARG A 232 26.34 -0.49 34.30
C ARG A 232 25.85 0.33 35.49
N VAL A 233 25.43 -0.34 36.54
CA VAL A 233 24.96 0.34 37.75
C VAL A 233 26.12 0.56 38.72
N PRO A 234 26.46 1.81 39.07
CA PRO A 234 27.49 2.07 40.07
C PRO A 234 27.10 1.43 41.41
N HIS A 235 28.03 0.71 42.04
CA HIS A 235 27.77 -0.04 43.28
C HIS A 235 27.15 0.84 44.39
N GLN A 236 27.59 2.10 44.50
CA GLN A 236 27.10 3.06 45.49
C GLN A 236 25.63 3.45 45.28
N LEU A 237 25.17 3.44 44.02
CA LEU A 237 23.83 3.89 43.63
C LEU A 237 22.88 2.73 43.31
N ALA A 238 23.36 1.48 43.36
CA ALA A 238 22.60 0.34 42.89
C ALA A 238 21.26 0.14 43.61
N ALA A 239 21.24 0.30 44.93
CA ALA A 239 20.02 0.18 45.73
C ALA A 239 19.02 1.32 45.43
N GLU A 240 19.51 2.54 45.23
CA GLU A 240 18.68 3.72 44.98
C GLU A 240 18.08 3.69 43.57
N VAL A 241 18.91 3.46 42.55
CA VAL A 241 18.47 3.42 41.15
C VAL A 241 17.53 2.24 40.90
N SER A 242 17.82 1.06 41.46
CA SER A 242 16.93 -0.11 41.34
C SER A 242 15.57 0.14 41.99
N ARG A 243 15.55 0.78 43.17
CA ARG A 243 14.30 1.15 43.86
C ARG A 243 13.51 2.18 43.08
N HIS A 244 14.17 3.23 42.57
CA HIS A 244 13.51 4.26 41.79
C HIS A 244 12.94 3.71 40.48
N TYR A 245 13.73 2.91 39.74
CA TYR A 245 13.27 2.25 38.52
C TYR A 245 12.07 1.33 38.81
N GLY A 246 12.11 0.60 39.92
CA GLY A 246 11.00 -0.22 40.38
C GLY A 246 9.72 0.57 40.63
N ALA A 247 9.83 1.71 41.32
CA ALA A 247 8.69 2.60 41.57
C ALA A 247 8.10 3.17 40.26
N LEU A 248 8.94 3.49 39.28
CA LEU A 248 8.47 3.91 37.95
C LEU A 248 7.70 2.79 37.25
N LEU A 249 8.21 1.54 37.32
CA LEU A 249 7.54 0.39 36.71
C LEU A 249 6.19 0.12 37.38
N GLU A 250 6.13 0.19 38.71
CA GLU A 250 4.86 0.06 39.46
C GLU A 250 3.84 1.14 39.05
N ARG A 251 4.26 2.40 38.97
CA ARG A 251 3.38 3.51 38.51
C ARG A 251 2.87 3.31 37.10
N ALA A 252 3.65 2.67 36.23
CA ALA A 252 3.24 2.32 34.87
C ALA A 252 2.39 1.03 34.78
N GLY A 253 2.11 0.37 35.91
CA GLY A 253 1.39 -0.92 35.95
C GLY A 253 2.24 -2.12 35.54
N LEU A 254 3.57 -1.99 35.56
CA LEU A 254 4.57 -2.97 35.13
C LEU A 254 5.41 -3.51 36.30
N GLY A 255 4.96 -3.34 37.54
CA GLY A 255 5.71 -3.74 38.74
C GLY A 255 6.01 -5.24 38.84
N ALA A 256 5.22 -6.09 38.16
CA ALA A 256 5.41 -7.54 38.15
C ALA A 256 6.51 -8.03 37.18
N ILE A 257 7.09 -7.13 36.36
CA ILE A 257 8.15 -7.50 35.42
C ILE A 257 9.44 -7.86 36.19
N PRO A 258 10.08 -9.01 35.92
CA PRO A 258 11.37 -9.34 36.49
C PRO A 258 12.43 -8.28 36.15
N ARG A 259 13.19 -7.87 37.15
CA ARG A 259 14.23 -6.84 37.03
C ARG A 259 15.56 -7.40 37.50
N PHE A 260 16.59 -7.28 36.67
CA PHE A 260 17.94 -7.69 36.99
C PHE A 260 18.87 -6.47 36.93
N THR A 261 19.82 -6.41 37.86
CA THR A 261 20.81 -5.33 37.94
C THR A 261 22.18 -5.91 37.65
N VAL A 262 22.89 -5.33 36.68
CA VAL A 262 24.27 -5.67 36.36
C VAL A 262 25.16 -4.52 36.86
N PRO A 263 26.10 -4.78 37.79
CA PRO A 263 26.97 -3.74 38.31
C PRO A 263 27.93 -3.23 37.23
N GLU A 264 28.38 -1.98 37.37
CA GLU A 264 29.46 -1.46 36.56
C GLU A 264 30.78 -2.13 36.96
N LEU A 265 31.37 -2.90 36.04
CA LEU A 265 32.60 -3.67 36.24
C LEU A 265 33.68 -3.24 35.23
N PRO A 266 34.97 -3.44 35.54
CA PRO A 266 36.07 -3.14 34.62
C PRO A 266 35.94 -3.86 33.27
N GLU A 267 35.40 -5.07 33.26
CA GLU A 267 35.13 -5.88 32.07
C GLU A 267 33.99 -5.30 31.22
N SER A 268 33.10 -4.51 31.83
CA SER A 268 32.06 -3.70 31.17
C SER A 268 32.60 -2.38 30.63
N ALA A 269 33.79 -1.96 31.07
CA ALA A 269 34.41 -0.67 30.74
C ALA A 269 35.21 -0.75 29.43
N ARG A 270 35.57 0.42 28.89
CA ARG A 270 36.25 0.58 27.60
C ARG A 270 37.52 -0.29 27.54
N GLY A 271 37.61 -1.18 26.55
CA GLY A 271 38.79 -2.02 26.31
C GLY A 271 38.83 -3.35 27.06
N GLY A 272 37.78 -3.69 27.83
CA GLY A 272 37.64 -4.99 28.49
C GLY A 272 37.35 -6.15 27.52
N SER A 273 37.35 -7.38 28.05
CA SER A 273 37.12 -8.63 27.29
C SER A 273 35.75 -8.70 26.60
N GLY A 274 34.79 -7.84 26.98
CA GLY A 274 33.43 -7.83 26.46
C GLY A 274 32.55 -8.97 27.00
N VAL A 275 33.04 -9.69 28.03
CA VAL A 275 32.36 -10.78 28.72
C VAL A 275 32.42 -10.52 30.23
N LEU A 276 31.24 -10.40 30.86
CA LEU A 276 31.11 -10.15 32.29
C LEU A 276 31.30 -11.43 33.11
N PRO A 277 31.73 -11.31 34.39
CA PRO A 277 31.77 -12.44 35.32
C PRO A 277 30.44 -13.17 35.40
N ALA A 278 30.49 -14.50 35.51
CA ALA A 278 29.30 -15.34 35.49
C ALA A 278 28.29 -15.02 36.62
N THR A 279 28.77 -14.45 37.74
CA THR A 279 27.98 -13.99 38.88
C THR A 279 27.14 -12.75 38.57
N ALA A 280 27.65 -11.84 37.73
CA ALA A 280 26.96 -10.59 37.39
C ALA A 280 25.67 -10.81 36.59
N VAL A 281 25.59 -11.90 35.82
CA VAL A 281 24.43 -12.27 35.00
C VAL A 281 23.73 -13.54 35.47
N ALA A 282 24.11 -14.07 36.65
CA ALA A 282 23.62 -15.36 37.16
C ALA A 282 22.09 -15.38 37.30
N GLY A 283 21.50 -14.35 37.91
CA GLY A 283 20.04 -14.29 38.12
C GLY A 283 19.25 -14.30 36.81
N LEU A 284 19.70 -13.56 35.79
CA LEU A 284 19.06 -13.56 34.47
C LEU A 284 19.23 -14.92 33.78
N ARG A 285 20.43 -15.51 33.84
CA ARG A 285 20.73 -16.83 33.27
C ARG A 285 19.87 -17.92 33.90
N GLU A 286 19.74 -17.92 35.23
CA GLU A 286 18.92 -18.86 35.99
C GLU A 286 17.45 -18.71 35.65
N TRP A 287 16.94 -17.47 35.58
CA TRP A 287 15.56 -17.20 35.19
C TRP A 287 15.26 -17.71 33.77
N LEU A 288 16.13 -17.39 32.79
CA LEU A 288 15.99 -17.89 31.41
C LEU A 288 16.08 -19.42 31.35
N ALA A 289 16.99 -20.03 32.10
CA ALA A 289 17.16 -21.48 32.13
C ALA A 289 16.02 -22.20 32.85
N HIS A 290 15.38 -21.57 33.83
CA HIS A 290 14.17 -22.09 34.45
C HIS A 290 13.01 -22.07 33.45
N ARG A 291 12.82 -20.95 32.74
CA ARG A 291 11.81 -20.83 31.66
C ARG A 291 12.04 -21.81 30.52
N ALA A 292 13.29 -22.10 30.17
CA ALA A 292 13.62 -23.06 29.11
C ALA A 292 13.29 -24.52 29.51
N ARG A 293 13.60 -24.89 30.76
CA ARG A 293 13.44 -26.26 31.27
C ARG A 293 11.98 -26.65 31.51
N ASP A 294 11.16 -25.72 31.93
CA ASP A 294 9.74 -25.96 32.19
C ASP A 294 8.93 -25.98 30.88
N ARG A 295 8.62 -27.18 30.39
CA ARG A 295 7.87 -27.39 29.14
C ARG A 295 6.46 -26.77 29.20
N GLU A 296 5.78 -26.81 30.34
CA GLU A 296 4.45 -26.21 30.51
C GLU A 296 4.54 -24.69 30.53
N ALA A 297 5.53 -24.12 31.25
CA ALA A 297 5.73 -22.67 31.24
C ALA A 297 6.14 -22.15 29.86
N ARG A 298 6.92 -22.91 29.07
CA ARG A 298 7.23 -22.56 27.67
C ARG A 298 5.97 -22.54 26.82
N ALA A 299 5.17 -23.59 26.87
CA ALA A 299 3.93 -23.69 26.11
C ALA A 299 2.96 -22.56 26.49
N LEU A 300 2.83 -22.27 27.78
CA LEU A 300 1.98 -21.20 28.28
C LEU A 300 2.49 -19.81 27.87
N ALA A 301 3.80 -19.55 27.90
CA ALA A 301 4.38 -18.29 27.46
C ALA A 301 4.15 -18.07 25.95
N ALA A 302 4.44 -19.08 25.13
CA ALA A 302 4.20 -19.02 23.69
C ALA A 302 2.71 -18.84 23.36
N LEU A 303 1.82 -19.54 24.07
CA LEU A 303 0.37 -19.42 23.88
C LEU A 303 -0.15 -18.04 24.27
N ARG A 304 0.37 -17.44 25.34
CA ARG A 304 0.03 -16.08 25.77
C ARG A 304 0.42 -15.05 24.71
N THR A 305 1.67 -15.08 24.26
CA THR A 305 2.14 -14.18 23.19
C THR A 305 1.35 -14.38 21.89
N ALA A 306 1.05 -15.63 21.50
CA ALA A 306 0.23 -15.91 20.33
C ALA A 306 -1.21 -15.36 20.48
N ARG A 307 -1.84 -15.52 21.64
CA ARG A 307 -3.16 -14.93 21.94
C ARG A 307 -3.13 -13.41 21.94
N GLY A 308 -2.10 -12.79 22.52
CA GLY A 308 -1.90 -11.35 22.50
C GLY A 308 -1.76 -10.81 21.08
N ALA A 309 -0.92 -11.46 20.27
CA ALA A 309 -0.78 -11.16 18.85
C ALA A 309 -2.11 -11.32 18.09
N LEU A 310 -2.83 -12.42 18.26
CA LEU A 310 -4.16 -12.65 17.65
C LEU A 310 -5.19 -11.59 18.09
N ALA A 311 -5.23 -11.22 19.37
CA ALA A 311 -6.11 -10.19 19.89
C ALA A 311 -5.83 -8.82 19.27
N SER A 312 -4.54 -8.49 19.05
CA SER A 312 -4.11 -7.24 18.41
C SER A 312 -4.52 -7.15 16.93
N LEU A 313 -4.60 -8.29 16.21
CA LEU A 313 -4.98 -8.33 14.79
C LEU A 313 -6.33 -7.66 14.54
N ARG A 314 -7.31 -7.87 15.43
CA ARG A 314 -8.66 -7.33 15.27
C ARG A 314 -8.65 -5.82 15.07
N GLY A 315 -8.06 -5.08 16.01
CA GLY A 315 -8.10 -3.62 15.99
C GLY A 315 -7.39 -3.07 14.74
N ARG A 316 -6.24 -3.66 14.42
CA ARG A 316 -5.38 -3.22 13.31
C ARG A 316 -5.98 -3.55 11.95
N VAL A 317 -6.49 -4.77 11.74
CA VAL A 317 -7.14 -5.17 10.49
C VAL A 317 -8.42 -4.35 10.25
N MET A 318 -9.22 -4.08 11.29
CA MET A 318 -10.39 -3.21 11.14
C MET A 318 -10.02 -1.77 10.78
N ALA A 319 -8.93 -1.23 11.36
CA ALA A 319 -8.42 0.08 10.97
C ALA A 319 -7.95 0.11 9.49
N LEU A 320 -7.27 -0.95 9.03
CA LEU A 320 -6.87 -1.08 7.62
C LEU A 320 -8.07 -1.22 6.68
N ALA A 321 -9.10 -1.98 7.08
CA ALA A 321 -10.34 -2.09 6.33
C ALA A 321 -11.05 -0.73 6.21
N GLY A 322 -11.05 0.08 7.27
CA GLY A 322 -11.55 1.46 7.25
C GLY A 322 -10.74 2.37 6.31
N ALA A 323 -9.41 2.24 6.31
CA ALA A 323 -8.54 2.98 5.38
C ALA A 323 -8.80 2.58 3.91
N ALA A 324 -9.00 1.28 3.63
CA ALA A 324 -9.36 0.79 2.30
C ALA A 324 -10.73 1.32 1.85
N ALA A 325 -11.72 1.36 2.75
CA ALA A 325 -13.03 1.95 2.48
C ALA A 325 -12.91 3.44 2.12
N LEU A 326 -12.07 4.19 2.84
CA LEU A 326 -11.81 5.60 2.57
C LEU A 326 -11.15 5.81 1.20
N GLN A 327 -10.17 4.98 0.83
CA GLN A 327 -9.54 5.00 -0.49
C GLN A 327 -10.60 4.82 -1.59
N HIS A 328 -11.45 3.79 -1.47
CA HIS A 328 -12.49 3.52 -2.44
C HIS A 328 -13.53 4.66 -2.53
N ALA A 329 -14.03 5.14 -1.39
CA ALA A 329 -14.99 6.24 -1.35
C ALA A 329 -14.42 7.52 -1.97
N THR A 330 -13.13 7.80 -1.77
CA THR A 330 -12.47 8.94 -2.42
C THR A 330 -12.31 8.72 -3.91
N ALA A 331 -11.89 7.53 -4.37
CA ALA A 331 -11.80 7.22 -5.80
C ALA A 331 -13.15 7.42 -6.51
N VAL A 332 -14.25 6.93 -5.93
CA VAL A 332 -15.61 7.14 -6.46
C VAL A 332 -15.96 8.63 -6.52
N ARG A 333 -15.63 9.41 -5.49
CA ARG A 333 -15.87 10.86 -5.51
C ARG A 333 -15.07 11.55 -6.60
N LEU A 334 -13.80 11.20 -6.80
CA LEU A 334 -12.95 11.77 -7.85
C LEU A 334 -13.51 11.46 -9.24
N ASP A 335 -13.94 10.22 -9.46
CA ASP A 335 -14.56 9.77 -10.72
C ASP A 335 -15.88 10.51 -10.99
N GLN A 336 -16.74 10.64 -9.98
CA GLN A 336 -17.99 11.43 -10.08
C GLN A 336 -17.73 12.90 -10.43
N ARG A 337 -16.64 13.51 -9.95
CA ARG A 337 -16.27 14.89 -10.29
C ARG A 337 -15.80 15.01 -11.74
N LEU A 338 -15.02 14.04 -12.23
CA LEU A 338 -14.61 13.95 -13.63
C LEU A 338 -15.84 13.80 -14.54
N ASP A 339 -16.74 12.90 -14.19
CA ASP A 339 -18.00 12.65 -14.90
C ASP A 339 -18.85 13.90 -15.00
N ALA A 340 -19.04 14.61 -13.88
CA ALA A 340 -19.82 15.85 -13.85
C ALA A 340 -19.18 16.95 -14.71
N ALA A 341 -17.85 17.09 -14.69
CA ALA A 341 -17.14 18.10 -15.48
C ALA A 341 -17.30 17.86 -16.98
N TYR A 342 -17.12 16.62 -17.45
CA TYR A 342 -17.26 16.27 -18.86
C TYR A 342 -18.73 16.24 -19.33
N ALA A 343 -19.69 15.88 -18.46
CA ALA A 343 -21.11 15.99 -18.77
C ALA A 343 -21.57 17.46 -18.92
N GLU A 344 -20.99 18.38 -18.15
CA GLU A 344 -21.21 19.82 -18.34
C GLU A 344 -20.57 20.31 -19.65
N ALA A 345 -19.37 19.84 -20.00
CA ALA A 345 -18.74 20.17 -21.28
C ALA A 345 -19.56 19.70 -22.49
N ASP A 346 -20.06 18.47 -22.48
CA ASP A 346 -20.95 17.95 -23.53
C ASP A 346 -22.22 18.80 -23.68
N ARG A 347 -22.88 19.15 -22.57
CA ARG A 347 -24.06 20.03 -22.60
C ARG A 347 -23.75 21.40 -23.20
N ARG A 348 -22.60 22.00 -22.86
CA ARG A 348 -22.18 23.30 -23.40
C ARG A 348 -21.91 23.24 -24.89
N VAL A 349 -21.14 22.26 -25.36
CA VAL A 349 -20.85 22.07 -26.79
C VAL A 349 -22.15 21.93 -27.57
N ARG A 350 -23.09 21.10 -27.08
CA ARG A 350 -24.41 20.94 -27.73
C ARG A 350 -25.23 22.22 -27.76
N ALA A 351 -25.21 23.01 -26.69
CA ALA A 351 -25.88 24.30 -26.66
C ALA A 351 -25.27 25.27 -27.68
N THR A 352 -23.94 25.38 -27.75
CA THR A 352 -23.23 26.21 -28.73
C THR A 352 -23.55 25.79 -30.17
N LEU A 353 -23.58 24.49 -30.46
CA LEU A 353 -23.97 23.96 -31.77
C LEU A 353 -25.42 24.31 -32.13
N ALA A 354 -26.36 24.17 -31.19
CA ALA A 354 -27.77 24.50 -31.41
C ALA A 354 -27.99 26.00 -31.65
N GLU A 355 -27.21 26.85 -30.99
CA GLU A 355 -27.26 28.31 -31.16
C GLU A 355 -26.59 28.78 -32.46
N GLY A 356 -25.78 27.94 -33.11
CA GLY A 356 -25.05 28.26 -34.33
C GLY A 356 -23.74 28.99 -34.08
N GLY A 357 -23.14 28.79 -32.91
CA GLY A 357 -21.90 29.47 -32.49
C GLY A 357 -20.68 29.20 -33.37
N LEU A 358 -20.73 28.16 -34.23
CA LEU A 358 -19.64 27.83 -35.15
C LEU A 358 -19.63 28.66 -36.44
N LEU A 359 -20.74 29.32 -36.81
CA LEU A 359 -20.74 30.29 -37.92
C LEU A 359 -20.34 31.68 -37.41
N ALA A 360 -19.13 31.76 -36.86
CA ALA A 360 -18.48 32.98 -36.41
C ALA A 360 -17.08 33.07 -37.01
N GLY A 361 -16.50 34.28 -37.02
CA GLY A 361 -15.14 34.52 -37.51
C GLY A 361 -14.92 34.05 -38.95
N GLU A 362 -13.85 33.26 -39.15
CA GLU A 362 -13.41 32.73 -40.45
C GLU A 362 -14.45 31.83 -41.11
N ALA A 363 -15.08 30.91 -40.37
CA ALA A 363 -16.13 30.05 -40.91
C ALA A 363 -17.34 30.84 -41.43
N ARG A 364 -17.67 31.96 -40.77
CA ARG A 364 -18.71 32.88 -41.27
C ARG A 364 -18.28 33.62 -42.53
N ALA A 365 -17.03 34.06 -42.60
CA ALA A 365 -16.50 34.75 -43.77
C ALA A 365 -16.54 33.84 -45.01
N HIS A 366 -16.05 32.60 -44.89
CA HIS A 366 -16.13 31.60 -45.96
C HIS A 366 -17.57 31.26 -46.32
N TRP A 367 -18.48 31.14 -45.34
CA TRP A 367 -19.89 30.89 -45.63
C TRP A 367 -20.55 32.02 -46.43
N LEU A 368 -20.25 33.28 -46.12
CA LEU A 368 -20.81 34.43 -46.84
C LEU A 368 -20.23 34.59 -48.26
N ALA A 369 -19.01 34.11 -48.49
CA ALA A 369 -18.34 34.11 -49.78
C ALA A 369 -18.69 32.89 -50.65
N PHE A 370 -19.27 31.83 -50.07
CA PHE A 370 -19.59 30.59 -50.78
C PHE A 370 -20.91 30.70 -51.59
N PRO A 371 -20.97 30.20 -52.84
CA PRO A 371 -19.94 29.44 -53.56
C PRO A 371 -19.04 30.28 -54.48
N ASP A 372 -19.31 31.58 -54.62
CA ASP A 372 -18.72 32.42 -55.68
C ASP A 372 -17.23 32.73 -55.45
N ASP A 373 -16.86 33.07 -54.21
CA ASP A 373 -15.52 33.53 -53.80
C ASP A 373 -14.85 32.59 -52.78
N SER A 374 -15.52 31.50 -52.37
CA SER A 374 -14.93 30.47 -51.51
C SER A 374 -15.30 29.08 -51.98
N SER A 375 -14.31 28.20 -52.04
CA SER A 375 -14.50 26.80 -52.42
C SER A 375 -15.15 25.98 -51.30
N ALA A 376 -15.74 24.84 -51.67
CA ALA A 376 -16.28 23.89 -50.70
C ALA A 376 -15.22 23.41 -49.69
N ASP A 377 -13.98 23.17 -50.14
CA ASP A 377 -12.89 22.69 -49.29
C ASP A 377 -12.47 23.73 -48.26
N GLU A 378 -12.32 25.01 -48.66
CA GLU A 378 -12.00 26.11 -47.75
C GLU A 378 -13.07 26.29 -46.67
N LEU A 379 -14.35 26.25 -47.05
CA LEU A 379 -15.45 26.34 -46.10
C LEU A 379 -15.47 25.13 -45.15
N LEU A 380 -15.27 23.92 -45.66
CA LEU A 380 -15.19 22.70 -44.85
C LEU A 380 -13.99 22.72 -43.89
N ASP A 381 -12.83 23.24 -44.31
CA ASP A 381 -11.65 23.42 -43.47
C ASP A 381 -11.91 24.43 -42.35
N ALA A 382 -12.52 25.58 -42.67
CA ALA A 382 -12.87 26.60 -41.68
C ALA A 382 -13.87 26.06 -40.64
N LEU A 383 -14.89 25.30 -41.08
CA LEU A 383 -15.85 24.65 -40.18
C LEU A 383 -15.22 23.55 -39.31
N THR A 384 -14.31 22.75 -39.89
CA THR A 384 -13.56 21.71 -39.18
C THR A 384 -12.65 22.32 -38.11
N SER A 385 -11.96 23.41 -38.45
CA SER A 385 -11.13 24.18 -37.53
C SER A 385 -11.95 24.77 -36.38
N ALA A 386 -13.09 25.40 -36.68
CA ALA A 386 -13.98 25.97 -35.68
C ALA A 386 -14.53 24.90 -34.71
N LEU A 387 -14.98 23.74 -35.22
CA LEU A 387 -15.47 22.64 -34.38
C LEU A 387 -14.34 22.03 -33.53
N THR A 388 -13.13 21.91 -34.10
CA THR A 388 -11.95 21.45 -33.35
C THR A 388 -11.64 22.40 -32.21
N GLY A 389 -11.61 23.71 -32.46
CA GLY A 389 -11.39 24.75 -31.44
C GLY A 389 -12.41 24.69 -30.30
N LEU A 390 -13.71 24.59 -30.64
CA LEU A 390 -14.78 24.47 -29.65
C LEU A 390 -14.61 23.24 -28.74
N LEU A 391 -14.26 22.08 -29.33
CA LEU A 391 -14.06 20.85 -28.57
C LEU A 391 -12.80 20.91 -27.71
N VAL A 392 -11.70 21.49 -28.21
CA VAL A 392 -10.47 21.69 -27.44
C VAL A 392 -10.71 22.62 -26.25
N GLU A 393 -11.42 23.73 -26.45
CA GLU A 393 -11.79 24.65 -25.37
C GLU A 393 -12.68 23.98 -24.32
N ALA A 394 -13.65 23.17 -24.77
CA ALA A 394 -14.52 22.41 -23.88
C ALA A 394 -13.75 21.38 -23.02
N VAL A 395 -12.77 20.69 -23.62
CA VAL A 395 -11.87 19.76 -22.91
C VAL A 395 -11.02 20.51 -21.90
N ALA A 396 -10.37 21.61 -22.30
CA ALA A 396 -9.55 22.44 -21.40
C ALA A 396 -10.36 22.93 -20.19
N THR A 397 -11.58 23.42 -20.42
CA THR A 397 -12.50 23.85 -19.36
C THR A 397 -12.91 22.69 -18.45
N ALA A 398 -13.15 21.50 -19.00
CA ALA A 398 -13.49 20.31 -18.23
C ALA A 398 -12.32 19.85 -17.35
N ASP A 399 -11.10 19.90 -17.87
CA ASP A 399 -9.88 19.53 -17.16
C ASP A 399 -9.57 20.50 -16.02
N GLU A 400 -9.68 21.81 -16.25
CA GLU A 400 -9.54 22.83 -15.21
C GLU A 400 -10.53 22.64 -14.06
N ARG A 401 -11.79 22.32 -14.40
CA ARG A 401 -12.83 22.01 -13.41
C ARG A 401 -12.53 20.72 -12.64
N THR A 402 -12.07 19.70 -13.36
CA THR A 402 -11.66 18.44 -12.76
C THR A 402 -10.53 18.68 -11.76
N ASP A 403 -9.54 19.49 -12.13
CA ASP A 403 -8.42 19.84 -11.24
C ASP A 403 -8.85 20.63 -10.03
N ALA A 404 -9.73 21.62 -10.19
CA ALA A 404 -10.29 22.35 -9.06
C ALA A 404 -11.05 21.43 -8.11
N ALA A 405 -11.87 20.52 -8.65
CA ALA A 405 -12.65 19.58 -7.86
C ALA A 405 -11.77 18.51 -7.17
N TRP A 406 -10.77 17.97 -7.86
CA TRP A 406 -9.83 16.99 -7.34
C TRP A 406 -8.95 17.59 -6.23
N ARG A 407 -8.49 18.84 -6.39
CA ARG A 407 -7.77 19.58 -5.33
C ARG A 407 -8.62 19.77 -4.08
N ALA A 408 -9.93 20.03 -4.23
CA ALA A 408 -10.84 20.18 -3.09
C ALA A 408 -11.11 18.87 -2.35
N VAL A 409 -11.14 17.73 -3.05
CA VAL A 409 -11.29 16.39 -2.46
C VAL A 409 -9.98 15.94 -1.78
N GLY A 410 -8.84 16.22 -2.41
CA GLY A 410 -7.52 15.83 -1.94
C GLY A 410 -7.13 14.38 -2.29
N GLY A 411 -5.82 14.14 -2.39
CA GLY A 411 -5.25 12.81 -2.63
C GLY A 411 -5.37 12.27 -4.06
N ALA A 412 -5.82 13.09 -5.02
CA ALA A 412 -5.90 12.70 -6.42
C ALA A 412 -4.49 12.48 -7.03
N PRO A 413 -4.31 11.49 -7.92
CA PRO A 413 -3.05 11.31 -8.63
C PRO A 413 -2.78 12.50 -9.57
N PRO A 414 -1.51 12.83 -9.83
CA PRO A 414 -1.18 13.83 -10.84
C PRO A 414 -1.66 13.37 -12.22
N PRO A 415 -2.05 14.31 -13.10
CA PRO A 415 -2.36 13.97 -14.49
C PRO A 415 -1.11 13.44 -15.20
N ASP A 416 -1.32 12.63 -16.23
CA ASP A 416 -0.21 12.22 -17.10
C ASP A 416 0.37 13.44 -17.83
N PRO A 417 1.71 13.52 -18.00
CA PRO A 417 2.33 14.61 -18.73
C PRO A 417 1.84 14.60 -20.18
N GLU A 418 1.46 15.77 -20.68
CA GLU A 418 0.91 15.93 -22.01
C GLU A 418 1.68 17.00 -22.80
N GLU A 419 1.97 16.69 -24.06
CA GLU A 419 2.64 17.62 -24.97
C GLU A 419 1.71 18.78 -25.38
N PRO A 420 2.24 20.01 -25.52
CA PRO A 420 1.45 21.13 -26.02
C PRO A 420 0.82 20.79 -27.38
N GLY A 421 -0.50 20.97 -27.49
CA GLY A 421 -1.25 20.71 -28.73
C GLY A 421 -1.74 19.27 -28.91
N ALA A 422 -1.34 18.32 -28.06
CA ALA A 422 -1.72 16.91 -28.23
C ALA A 422 -3.25 16.68 -28.20
N VAL A 423 -3.99 17.44 -27.39
CA VAL A 423 -5.47 17.41 -27.37
C VAL A 423 -6.03 17.89 -28.72
N ALA A 424 -5.49 18.99 -29.26
CA ALA A 424 -5.93 19.55 -30.53
C ALA A 424 -5.71 18.58 -31.69
N ASP A 425 -4.57 17.89 -31.72
CA ASP A 425 -4.27 16.89 -32.74
C ASP A 425 -5.26 15.72 -32.70
N ARG A 426 -5.53 15.17 -31.51
CA ARG A 426 -6.46 14.04 -31.33
C ARG A 426 -7.90 14.43 -31.66
N VAL A 427 -8.36 15.57 -31.17
CA VAL A 427 -9.69 16.10 -31.48
C VAL A 427 -9.81 16.36 -32.98
N GLY A 428 -8.79 16.99 -33.59
CA GLY A 428 -8.75 17.28 -35.02
C GLY A 428 -8.80 16.02 -35.90
N VAL A 429 -8.24 14.89 -35.46
CA VAL A 429 -8.42 13.59 -36.15
C VAL A 429 -9.89 13.15 -36.12
N VAL A 430 -10.57 13.26 -34.98
CA VAL A 430 -11.98 12.87 -34.85
C VAL A 430 -12.88 13.77 -35.71
N VAL A 431 -12.59 15.08 -35.76
CA VAL A 431 -13.36 16.05 -36.56
C VAL A 431 -13.10 15.88 -38.07
N ARG A 432 -11.87 15.64 -38.50
CA ARG A 432 -11.58 15.31 -39.92
C ARG A 432 -12.29 14.02 -40.36
N ARG A 433 -12.40 13.03 -39.47
CA ARG A 433 -13.20 11.84 -39.73
C ARG A 433 -14.69 12.16 -39.87
N LEU A 434 -15.23 13.09 -39.08
CA LEU A 434 -16.60 13.57 -39.26
C LEU A 434 -16.79 14.19 -40.65
N ARG A 435 -15.89 15.10 -41.07
CA ARG A 435 -15.94 15.68 -42.43
C ARG A 435 -16.02 14.59 -43.49
N ARG A 436 -15.13 13.60 -43.43
CA ARG A 436 -15.12 12.49 -44.39
C ARG A 436 -16.44 11.72 -44.40
N CYS A 437 -17.01 11.43 -43.23
CA CYS A 437 -18.31 10.78 -43.15
C CYS A 437 -19.45 11.64 -43.74
N LEU A 438 -19.39 12.97 -43.64
CA LEU A 438 -20.39 13.85 -44.26
C LEU A 438 -20.28 13.84 -45.79
N GLU A 439 -19.06 13.87 -46.33
CA GLU A 439 -18.81 13.73 -47.78
C GLU A 439 -19.34 12.38 -48.32
N GLU A 440 -19.04 11.28 -47.63
CA GLU A 440 -19.52 9.93 -47.98
C GLU A 440 -21.05 9.84 -47.93
N LEU A 441 -21.71 10.46 -46.94
CA LEU A 441 -23.17 10.51 -46.86
C LEU A 441 -23.80 11.26 -48.05
N VAL A 442 -23.14 12.29 -48.55
CA VAL A 442 -23.59 13.04 -49.73
C VAL A 442 -23.45 12.20 -51.00
N GLU A 443 -22.29 11.56 -51.16
CA GLU A 443 -22.00 10.65 -52.28
C GLU A 443 -23.06 9.53 -52.34
N GLU A 444 -23.32 8.86 -51.21
CA GLU A 444 -24.35 7.82 -51.08
C GLU A 444 -25.75 8.29 -51.51
N VAL A 445 -26.15 9.50 -51.11
CA VAL A 445 -27.49 10.03 -51.40
C VAL A 445 -27.62 10.40 -52.88
N ARG A 446 -26.57 10.96 -53.49
CA ARG A 446 -26.57 11.33 -54.91
C ARG A 446 -26.40 10.13 -55.85
N HIS A 447 -25.72 9.07 -55.38
CA HIS A 447 -25.46 7.85 -56.15
C HIS A 447 -26.48 6.72 -55.87
N ALA A 448 -27.50 6.98 -55.05
CA ALA A 448 -28.55 6.00 -54.76
C ALA A 448 -29.32 5.62 -56.05
N PRO A 449 -29.51 4.31 -56.34
CA PRO A 449 -30.19 3.88 -57.56
C PRO A 449 -31.63 4.38 -57.57
N VAL A 450 -32.00 5.00 -58.69
CA VAL A 450 -33.36 5.44 -58.96
C VAL A 450 -34.29 4.22 -59.09
N MET A 451 -35.42 4.26 -58.38
CA MET A 451 -36.48 3.24 -58.49
C MET A 451 -36.96 3.14 -59.94
N LEU A 452 -37.21 1.91 -60.40
CA LEU A 452 -37.62 1.55 -61.77
C LEU A 452 -38.67 2.54 -62.33
N GLY A 453 -38.29 3.26 -63.39
CA GLY A 453 -39.21 4.12 -64.17
C GLY A 453 -38.90 5.62 -64.20
N GLN A 454 -37.86 6.09 -63.53
CA GLN A 454 -37.38 7.49 -63.64
C GLN A 454 -36.07 7.56 -64.45
N PRO A 455 -35.86 8.61 -65.27
CA PRO A 455 -34.61 8.80 -65.99
C PRO A 455 -33.43 8.84 -65.01
N ALA A 456 -32.32 8.20 -65.37
CA ALA A 456 -31.10 8.25 -64.58
C ALA A 456 -30.70 9.72 -64.36
N PRO A 457 -30.44 10.17 -63.12
CA PRO A 457 -29.97 11.52 -62.88
C PRO A 457 -28.64 11.69 -63.63
N ALA A 458 -28.41 12.88 -64.18
CA ALA A 458 -27.11 13.21 -64.76
C ALA A 458 -26.01 12.91 -63.72
N ARG A 459 -24.89 12.32 -64.15
CA ARG A 459 -23.74 12.10 -63.27
C ARG A 459 -23.36 13.44 -62.66
N SER A 460 -23.47 13.58 -61.32
CA SER A 460 -23.06 14.78 -60.63
C SER A 460 -21.56 15.00 -60.81
N SER A 461 -21.16 16.25 -60.98
CA SER A 461 -19.73 16.58 -61.00
C SER A 461 -19.15 16.49 -59.57
N PRO A 462 -17.86 16.14 -59.40
CA PRO A 462 -17.22 16.12 -58.09
C PRO A 462 -17.31 17.46 -57.33
N SER A 463 -17.41 18.58 -58.06
CA SER A 463 -17.63 19.92 -57.50
C SER A 463 -18.98 20.04 -56.80
N GLU A 464 -20.04 19.51 -57.40
CA GLU A 464 -21.40 19.58 -56.83
C GLU A 464 -21.56 18.73 -55.56
N ASP A 465 -20.83 17.61 -55.49
CA ASP A 465 -20.82 16.75 -54.30
C ASP A 465 -20.11 17.47 -53.15
N GLY A 466 -18.98 18.14 -53.43
CA GLY A 466 -18.29 19.01 -52.47
C GLY A 466 -19.16 20.17 -51.97
N GLU A 467 -19.83 20.88 -52.87
CA GLU A 467 -20.75 21.97 -52.51
C GLU A 467 -21.91 21.49 -51.63
N THR A 468 -22.46 20.31 -51.94
CA THR A 468 -23.54 19.70 -51.13
C THR A 468 -23.04 19.29 -49.74
N ALA A 469 -21.81 18.79 -49.63
CA ALA A 469 -21.18 18.49 -48.35
C ALA A 469 -20.92 19.75 -47.52
N ALA A 470 -20.47 20.84 -48.14
CA ALA A 470 -20.29 22.13 -47.49
C ALA A 470 -21.63 22.72 -46.99
N LEU A 471 -22.69 22.63 -47.79
CA LEU A 471 -24.06 23.02 -47.41
C LEU A 471 -24.59 22.17 -46.25
N LEU A 472 -24.35 20.86 -46.26
CA LEU A 472 -24.71 19.96 -45.17
C LEU A 472 -23.97 20.32 -43.89
N ALA A 473 -22.64 20.47 -43.94
CA ALA A 473 -21.83 20.83 -42.79
C ALA A 473 -22.28 22.18 -42.19
N THR A 474 -22.52 23.18 -43.03
CA THR A 474 -23.07 24.48 -42.61
C THR A 474 -24.45 24.34 -41.98
N ALA A 475 -25.34 23.52 -42.57
CA ALA A 475 -26.68 23.25 -42.05
C ALA A 475 -26.68 22.57 -40.66
N LEU A 476 -25.65 21.76 -40.37
CA LEU A 476 -25.49 21.05 -39.09
C LEU A 476 -24.82 21.94 -38.03
N LEU A 477 -23.79 22.69 -38.40
CA LEU A 477 -22.93 23.44 -37.47
C LEU A 477 -23.41 24.88 -37.23
N GLY A 478 -24.18 25.44 -38.15
CA GLY A 478 -24.65 26.82 -38.09
C GLY A 478 -25.95 27.05 -37.32
N GLY A 479 -26.52 26.02 -36.70
CA GLY A 479 -27.70 26.12 -35.84
C GLY A 479 -28.83 26.95 -36.47
N ARG A 480 -29.30 27.98 -35.74
CA ARG A 480 -30.34 28.91 -36.22
C ARG A 480 -29.90 29.81 -37.39
N ALA A 481 -28.61 30.08 -37.53
CA ALA A 481 -28.06 30.91 -38.60
C ALA A 481 -27.98 30.17 -39.95
N ALA A 482 -28.12 28.84 -39.96
CA ALA A 482 -27.97 28.02 -41.16
C ALA A 482 -29.25 27.89 -42.02
N THR A 483 -30.27 28.73 -41.80
CA THR A 483 -31.55 28.63 -42.52
C THR A 483 -31.37 28.67 -44.04
N VAL A 484 -30.49 29.55 -44.53
CA VAL A 484 -30.17 29.67 -45.96
C VAL A 484 -29.52 28.38 -46.48
N ALA A 485 -28.52 27.84 -45.77
CA ALA A 485 -27.89 26.56 -46.14
C ALA A 485 -28.91 25.41 -46.20
N GLN A 486 -29.86 25.37 -45.25
CA GLN A 486 -30.91 24.35 -45.22
C GLN A 486 -31.87 24.47 -46.41
N GLN A 487 -32.23 25.69 -46.82
CA GLN A 487 -33.08 25.95 -47.98
C GLN A 487 -32.36 25.58 -49.28
N THR A 488 -31.10 25.97 -49.43
CA THR A 488 -30.28 25.63 -50.61
C THR A 488 -30.09 24.12 -50.73
N LEU A 489 -29.82 23.43 -49.62
CA LEU A 489 -29.71 21.97 -49.58
C LEU A 489 -31.03 21.28 -49.99
N ALA A 490 -32.18 21.81 -49.54
CA ALA A 490 -33.49 21.31 -49.93
C ALA A 490 -33.83 21.58 -51.41
N GLY A 491 -33.33 22.68 -51.97
CA GLY A 491 -33.42 22.97 -53.41
C GLY A 491 -32.63 21.97 -54.25
N ALA A 492 -31.43 21.59 -53.79
CA ALA A 492 -30.55 20.66 -54.51
C ALA A 492 -31.01 19.20 -54.46
N LEU A 493 -31.52 18.72 -53.31
CA LEU A 493 -31.81 17.29 -53.07
C LEU A 493 -33.32 16.99 -52.90
N GLY A 494 -34.17 18.01 -52.94
CA GLY A 494 -35.56 17.93 -52.51
C GLY A 494 -35.72 17.90 -50.98
N PRO A 495 -36.90 18.28 -50.45
CA PRO A 495 -37.11 18.47 -49.01
C PRO A 495 -36.94 17.17 -48.21
N ARG A 496 -37.37 16.03 -48.76
CA ARG A 496 -37.25 14.71 -48.11
C ARG A 496 -35.80 14.20 -48.09
N GLY A 497 -35.06 14.40 -49.19
CA GLY A 497 -33.65 14.03 -49.31
C GLY A 497 -32.78 14.84 -48.35
N ALA A 498 -32.96 16.17 -48.34
CA ALA A 498 -32.24 17.06 -47.44
C ALA A 498 -32.54 16.79 -45.96
N ALA A 499 -33.81 16.53 -45.60
CA ALA A 499 -34.16 16.18 -44.22
C ALA A 499 -33.50 14.86 -43.76
N ARG A 500 -33.51 13.83 -44.60
CA ARG A 500 -32.88 12.53 -44.29
C ARG A 500 -31.36 12.66 -44.17
N LEU A 501 -30.73 13.42 -45.06
CA LEU A 501 -29.29 13.65 -45.04
C LEU A 501 -28.87 14.43 -43.79
N ARG A 502 -29.62 15.47 -43.40
CA ARG A 502 -29.41 16.21 -42.15
C ARG A 502 -29.58 15.34 -40.92
N GLU A 503 -30.58 14.46 -40.88
CA GLU A 503 -30.78 13.54 -39.75
C GLU A 503 -29.58 12.60 -39.59
N LYS A 504 -29.13 11.96 -40.67
CA LYS A 504 -27.91 11.14 -40.66
C LYS A 504 -26.67 11.95 -40.27
N GLY A 505 -26.54 13.18 -40.79
CA GLY A 505 -25.44 14.09 -40.48
C GLY A 505 -25.41 14.49 -39.00
N ASN A 506 -26.57 14.78 -38.41
CA ASN A 506 -26.71 15.05 -36.97
C ASN A 506 -26.29 13.84 -36.12
N GLN A 507 -26.63 12.62 -36.56
CA GLN A 507 -26.18 11.40 -35.87
C GLN A 507 -24.65 11.28 -35.90
N GLN A 508 -24.00 11.58 -37.03
CA GLN A 508 -22.53 11.59 -37.13
C GLN A 508 -21.90 12.69 -36.27
N LEU A 509 -22.47 13.90 -36.27
CA LEU A 509 -22.00 15.01 -35.44
C LEU A 509 -22.11 14.67 -33.95
N ASN A 510 -23.25 14.11 -33.53
CA ASN A 510 -23.45 13.68 -32.14
C ASN A 510 -22.44 12.59 -31.74
N ALA A 511 -22.20 11.61 -32.61
CA ALA A 511 -21.20 10.57 -32.39
C ALA A 511 -19.78 11.15 -32.32
N CYS A 512 -19.46 12.17 -33.13
CA CYS A 512 -18.19 12.88 -33.10
C CYS A 512 -17.96 13.56 -31.74
N VAL A 513 -18.92 14.37 -31.26
CA VAL A 513 -18.82 15.06 -29.97
C VAL A 513 -18.66 14.06 -28.82
N THR A 514 -19.51 13.03 -28.78
CA THR A 514 -19.46 12.01 -27.72
C THR A 514 -18.13 11.23 -27.75
N ARG A 515 -17.60 10.92 -28.93
CA ARG A 515 -16.32 10.20 -29.07
C ARG A 515 -15.14 11.07 -28.66
N ALA A 516 -15.12 12.34 -29.06
CA ALA A 516 -14.05 13.27 -28.71
C ALA A 516 -14.00 13.49 -27.19
N LEU A 517 -15.10 13.93 -26.58
CA LEU A 517 -15.17 14.18 -25.14
C LEU A 517 -15.00 12.90 -24.31
N GLY A 518 -15.57 11.78 -24.77
CA GLY A 518 -15.45 10.48 -24.09
C GLY A 518 -14.02 9.95 -24.08
N ALA A 519 -13.28 10.09 -25.19
CA ALA A 519 -11.89 9.67 -25.26
C ALA A 519 -11.00 10.52 -24.34
N GLU A 520 -11.20 11.85 -24.32
CA GLU A 520 -10.43 12.74 -23.45
C GLU A 520 -10.77 12.54 -21.97
N LYS A 521 -12.05 12.32 -21.63
CA LYS A 521 -12.46 11.91 -20.28
C LYS A 521 -11.73 10.64 -19.82
N GLN A 522 -11.68 9.60 -20.67
CA GLN A 522 -11.00 8.35 -20.34
C GLN A 522 -9.50 8.55 -20.11
N ARG A 523 -8.83 9.36 -20.94
CA ARG A 523 -7.42 9.72 -20.75
C ARG A 523 -7.22 10.47 -19.44
N ARG A 524 -8.08 11.44 -19.15
CA ARG A 524 -8.03 12.22 -17.91
C ARG A 524 -8.22 11.35 -16.66
N GLY A 525 -9.11 10.37 -16.72
CA GLY A 525 -9.37 9.41 -15.64
C GLY A 525 -8.32 8.30 -15.50
N ALA A 526 -7.50 8.05 -16.52
CA ALA A 526 -6.59 6.90 -16.56
C ALA A 526 -5.59 6.82 -15.39
N PRO A 527 -4.98 7.92 -14.89
CA PRO A 527 -4.14 7.88 -13.69
C PRO A 527 -4.87 7.33 -12.46
N LEU A 528 -6.13 7.71 -12.26
CA LEU A 528 -6.96 7.23 -11.15
C LEU A 528 -7.32 5.76 -11.32
N HIS A 529 -7.76 5.35 -12.52
CA HIS A 529 -8.20 3.98 -12.79
C HIS A 529 -7.04 2.97 -12.73
N ARG A 530 -5.81 3.37 -13.13
CA ARG A 530 -4.60 2.53 -13.02
C ARG A 530 -4.25 2.14 -11.59
N LEU A 531 -4.72 2.90 -10.58
CA LEU A 531 -4.48 2.57 -9.17
C LEU A 531 -5.25 1.33 -8.70
N GLY A 532 -6.25 0.85 -9.47
CA GLY A 532 -6.95 -0.41 -9.19
C GLY A 532 -7.67 -0.44 -7.85
N ILE A 533 -8.21 0.70 -7.39
CA ILE A 533 -8.82 0.82 -6.06
C ILE A 533 -10.19 0.12 -6.04
N ALA A 534 -10.21 -1.12 -5.55
CA ALA A 534 -11.40 -1.97 -5.51
C ALA A 534 -12.15 -1.92 -4.16
N VAL A 535 -13.49 -1.97 -4.21
CA VAL A 535 -14.39 -2.16 -3.05
C VAL A 535 -14.01 -3.41 -2.26
N ASP A 536 -13.64 -4.46 -2.99
CA ASP A 536 -13.45 -5.81 -2.45
C ASP A 536 -12.32 -5.88 -1.43
N THR A 537 -11.38 -4.92 -1.42
CA THR A 537 -10.28 -4.90 -0.45
C THR A 537 -10.80 -4.85 1.00
N GLN A 538 -11.79 -4.00 1.27
CA GLN A 538 -12.39 -3.91 2.61
C GLN A 538 -13.11 -5.21 2.98
N VAL A 539 -13.96 -5.69 2.06
CA VAL A 539 -14.79 -6.90 2.27
C VAL A 539 -13.89 -8.12 2.49
N ALA A 540 -12.83 -8.26 1.69
CA ALA A 540 -11.88 -9.35 1.80
C ALA A 540 -11.12 -9.34 3.14
N LEU A 541 -10.69 -8.16 3.62
CA LEU A 541 -10.04 -8.04 4.93
C LEU A 541 -10.98 -8.39 6.09
N VAL A 542 -12.22 -7.90 6.06
CA VAL A 542 -13.22 -8.18 7.10
C VAL A 542 -13.64 -9.66 7.09
N SER A 543 -13.82 -10.24 5.90
CA SER A 543 -14.15 -11.66 5.73
C SER A 543 -13.01 -12.55 6.23
N ALA A 544 -11.76 -12.28 5.85
CA ALA A 544 -10.61 -13.03 6.32
C ALA A 544 -10.42 -12.92 7.84
N LEU A 545 -10.64 -11.74 8.42
CA LEU A 545 -10.61 -11.57 9.88
C LEU A 545 -11.73 -12.36 10.57
N SER A 546 -12.89 -12.50 9.93
CA SER A 546 -14.02 -13.26 10.48
C SER A 546 -13.74 -14.77 10.44
N ALA A 547 -13.06 -15.26 9.40
CA ALA A 547 -12.61 -16.65 9.31
C ALA A 547 -11.63 -17.01 10.45
N VAL A 548 -10.73 -16.08 10.82
CA VAL A 548 -9.81 -16.28 11.97
C VAL A 548 -10.57 -16.39 13.31
N ARG A 549 -11.80 -15.87 13.39
CA ARG A 549 -12.62 -15.89 14.62
C ARG A 549 -13.64 -17.01 14.68
N ALA A 550 -13.92 -17.67 13.57
CA ALA A 550 -14.78 -18.84 13.60
C ALA A 550 -14.02 -19.96 14.32
N GLU A 551 -13.98 -19.91 15.65
CA GLU A 551 -13.73 -21.10 16.44
C GLU A 551 -14.73 -22.16 15.95
N PRO A 552 -14.31 -23.41 15.76
CA PRO A 552 -15.25 -24.47 15.44
C PRO A 552 -16.26 -24.50 16.58
N ARG A 553 -17.52 -24.17 16.27
CA ARG A 553 -18.63 -24.40 17.17
C ARG A 553 -18.51 -25.86 17.59
N HIS A 554 -18.26 -26.10 18.87
CA HIS A 554 -18.33 -27.44 19.43
C HIS A 554 -19.61 -28.10 18.94
N THR A 555 -19.46 -29.08 18.05
CA THR A 555 -20.51 -30.03 17.74
C THR A 555 -20.64 -30.89 19.00
N THR A 556 -21.49 -30.45 19.93
CA THR A 556 -22.00 -31.32 20.98
C THR A 556 -22.79 -32.43 20.32
N VAL A 557 -22.21 -33.63 20.30
CA VAL A 557 -22.93 -34.89 20.21
C VAL A 557 -22.56 -35.70 21.45
#